data_AF-A0A359N1P2-F1
#
_entry.id   AF-A0A359N1P2-F1
#
_cell.length_a   1.000
_cell.length_b   1.000
_cell.length_c   1.000
_cell.angle_alpha   90.00
_cell.angle_beta   90.00
_cell.angle_gamma   90.00
#
_symmetry.space_group_name_H-M   'P 1'
#
loop_
_entity.id
_entity.type
_entity.pdbx_description
1 polymer ?
#
loop_
_entity_poly.entity_id
_entity_poly.type
_entity_poly.pdbx_seq_one_letter_code
_entity_poly.pdbx_strand_id
1 'polypeptide(L)'
;MKVINKQTGKIHTTYNQIKTSTGRLSSENPNLQNIPSGDFFSDEIKSCFIPSNPDYEILVADYSQVELRILANLSEDPELTNAFLNGEDIHNKTAKFLF
;
A
#
# COMPACT_ATOMS: atom_id res chain seq x y z
N MET A 1 -11.20 -13.44 18.92
CA MET A 1 -9.79 -13.88 19.08
C MET A 1 -9.55 -15.32 18.56
N LYS A 2 -9.80 -15.62 17.27
CA LYS A 2 -9.45 -16.94 16.68
C LYS A 2 -8.19 -16.93 15.81
N VAL A 3 -7.64 -15.75 15.50
CA VAL A 3 -6.54 -15.54 14.54
C VAL A 3 -5.17 -15.34 15.17
N ILE A 4 -5.10 -15.13 16.49
CA ILE A 4 -3.82 -15.03 17.22
C ILE A 4 -3.37 -16.44 17.61
N ASN A 5 -2.17 -16.81 17.18
CA ASN A 5 -1.56 -18.07 17.57
C ASN A 5 -1.10 -17.99 19.03
N LYS A 6 -1.65 -18.87 19.90
CA LYS A 6 -1.40 -18.84 21.35
C LYS A 6 0.05 -19.11 21.76
N GLN A 7 0.82 -19.84 20.94
CA GLN A 7 2.20 -20.19 21.26
C GLN A 7 3.17 -19.03 20.95
N THR A 8 2.90 -18.31 19.87
CA THR A 8 3.78 -17.23 19.39
C THR A 8 3.29 -15.83 19.77
N GLY A 9 2.02 -15.68 20.14
CA GLY A 9 1.38 -14.38 20.36
C GLY A 9 1.18 -13.56 19.08
N LYS A 10 1.38 -14.16 17.89
CA LYS A 10 1.37 -13.46 16.60
C LYS A 10 0.19 -13.86 15.73
N ILE A 11 -0.14 -12.98 14.78
CA ILE A 11 -1.03 -13.26 13.66
C ILE A 11 -0.17 -13.72 12.47
N HIS A 12 -0.57 -14.81 11.82
CA HIS A 12 0.15 -15.40 10.69
C HIS A 12 -0.75 -15.38 9.46
N THR A 13 -0.54 -14.43 8.56
CA THR A 13 -1.27 -14.37 7.28
C THR A 13 -0.69 -15.37 6.28
N THR A 14 -1.52 -15.83 5.34
CA THR A 14 -1.08 -16.55 4.14
C THR A 14 -1.09 -15.59 2.95
N TYR A 15 0.04 -15.47 2.25
CA TYR A 15 0.13 -14.74 0.98
C TYR A 15 -0.03 -15.70 -0.19
N ASN A 16 -1.04 -15.46 -1.02
CA ASN A 16 -1.29 -16.19 -2.25
C ASN A 16 -0.63 -15.47 -3.43
N GLN A 17 0.34 -16.12 -4.07
CA GLN A 17 1.13 -15.55 -5.17
C GLN A 17 0.43 -15.63 -6.53
N ILE A 18 -0.43 -16.63 -6.75
CA ILE A 18 -1.00 -16.95 -8.06
C ILE A 18 -2.51 -16.66 -8.18
N LYS A 19 -3.13 -16.09 -7.15
CA LYS A 19 -4.59 -15.95 -7.05
C LYS A 19 -5.14 -14.77 -7.85
N THR A 20 -4.37 -13.69 -8.03
CA THR A 20 -4.84 -12.50 -8.75
C THR A 20 -4.43 -12.56 -10.22
N SER A 21 -5.30 -12.11 -11.12
CA SER A 21 -5.02 -12.06 -12.56
C SER A 21 -3.96 -11.04 -12.96
N THR A 22 -3.72 -10.02 -12.12
CA THR A 22 -2.77 -8.92 -12.36
C THR A 22 -1.38 -9.19 -11.80
N GLY A 23 -1.16 -10.34 -11.14
CA GLY A 23 0.12 -10.68 -10.51
C GLY A 23 0.33 -10.05 -9.12
N ARG A 24 -0.65 -9.32 -8.57
CA ARG A 24 -0.60 -8.84 -7.17
C ARG A 24 -0.67 -10.01 -6.18
N LEU A 25 0.03 -9.89 -5.04
CA LEU A 25 -0.21 -10.77 -3.90
C LEU A 25 -1.62 -10.55 -3.35
N SER A 26 -2.23 -11.61 -2.82
CA SER A 26 -3.42 -11.50 -1.98
C SER A 26 -3.17 -12.14 -0.61
N SER A 27 -3.80 -11.64 0.45
CA SER A 27 -3.60 -12.12 1.82
C SER A 27 -4.91 -12.64 2.43
N GLU A 28 -4.83 -13.74 3.17
CA GLU A 28 -5.97 -14.34 3.86
C GLU A 28 -5.54 -15.05 5.15
N ASN A 29 -6.54 -15.31 6.01
CA ASN A 29 -6.40 -16.03 7.29
C ASN A 29 -5.37 -15.45 8.28
N PRO A 30 -5.41 -14.14 8.62
CA PRO A 30 -6.34 -13.09 8.17
C PRO A 30 -5.79 -12.24 7.02
N ASN A 31 -6.64 -11.47 6.36
CA ASN A 31 -6.22 -10.52 5.33
C ASN A 31 -5.54 -9.29 5.99
N LEU A 32 -4.25 -9.10 5.72
CA LEU A 32 -3.43 -7.99 6.23
C LEU A 32 -3.22 -6.87 5.20
N GLN A 33 -3.72 -7.03 3.98
CA GLN A 33 -3.66 -5.98 2.95
C GLN A 33 -4.81 -4.99 3.04
N ASN A 34 -5.95 -5.43 3.59
CA ASN A 34 -7.17 -4.60 3.72
C ASN A 34 -7.36 -4.07 5.15
N ILE A 35 -6.28 -3.69 5.82
CA ILE A 35 -6.39 -2.96 7.08
C ILE A 35 -6.96 -1.56 6.77
N PRO A 36 -7.97 -1.07 7.51
CA PRO A 36 -8.56 0.24 7.25
C PRO A 36 -7.53 1.36 7.17
N SER A 37 -7.84 2.44 6.45
CA SER A 37 -7.01 3.63 6.35
C SER A 37 -7.87 4.87 6.15
N GLY A 38 -7.43 6.00 6.72
CA GLY A 38 -7.99 7.33 6.42
C GLY A 38 -8.96 7.91 7.47
N ASP A 39 -9.21 7.21 8.58
CA ASP A 39 -10.01 7.74 9.70
C ASP A 39 -9.39 7.42 11.07
N PHE A 40 -9.90 8.05 12.14
CA PHE A 40 -9.40 7.85 13.51
C PHE A 40 -9.45 6.38 13.96
N PHE A 41 -10.52 5.67 13.57
CA PHE A 41 -10.68 4.26 13.90
C PHE A 41 -9.62 3.38 13.20
N SER A 42 -9.19 3.76 11.99
CA SER A 42 -8.12 3.07 11.28
C SER A 42 -6.77 3.20 11.97
N ASP A 43 -6.49 4.34 12.60
CA ASP A 43 -5.26 4.56 13.36
C ASP A 43 -5.25 3.74 14.64
N GLU A 44 -6.39 3.63 15.34
CA GLU A 44 -6.53 2.73 16.50
C GLU A 44 -6.26 1.27 16.11
N ILE A 45 -6.80 0.80 14.98
CA ILE A 45 -6.55 -0.57 14.51
C ILE A 45 -5.07 -0.76 14.17
N LYS A 46 -4.45 0.18 13.44
CA LYS A 46 -3.02 0.09 13.09
C LYS A 46 -2.12 0.11 14.32
N SER A 47 -2.49 0.85 15.36
CA SER A 47 -1.73 0.91 16.63
C SER A 47 -1.64 -0.45 17.34
N CYS A 48 -2.54 -1.39 17.04
CA CYS A 48 -2.49 -2.75 17.59
C CYS A 48 -1.36 -3.60 16.97
N PHE A 49 -0.79 -3.18 15.84
CA PHE A 49 0.34 -3.86 15.20
C PHE A 49 1.64 -3.30 15.76
N ILE A 50 2.24 -4.05 16.69
CA ILE A 50 3.47 -3.66 17.39
C ILE A 50 4.69 -4.44 16.87
N PRO A 51 5.91 -3.88 17.00
CA PRO A 51 7.14 -4.61 16.72
C PRO A 51 7.21 -5.92 17.51
N SER A 52 7.78 -6.97 16.90
CA SER A 52 7.89 -8.26 17.60
C SER A 52 9.00 -8.35 18.64
N ASN A 53 9.81 -7.30 18.77
CA ASN A 53 10.89 -7.15 19.74
C ASN A 53 10.83 -5.70 20.29
N PRO A 54 11.02 -5.49 21.61
CA PRO A 54 11.00 -4.15 22.22
C PRO A 54 12.04 -3.17 21.66
N ASP A 55 13.16 -3.66 21.12
CA ASP A 55 14.23 -2.83 20.57
C ASP A 55 14.03 -2.50 19.08
N TYR A 56 12.90 -2.91 18.49
CA TYR A 56 12.62 -2.73 17.06
C TYR A 56 11.55 -1.66 16.82
N GLU A 57 11.59 -1.06 15.64
CA GLU A 57 10.56 -0.15 15.14
C GLU A 57 9.92 -0.70 13.86
N ILE A 58 8.70 -0.23 13.56
CA ILE A 58 8.02 -0.54 12.30
C ILE A 58 8.35 0.58 11.30
N LEU A 59 9.03 0.21 10.21
CA LEU A 59 9.23 1.08 9.06
C LEU A 59 8.19 0.76 7.99
N VAL A 60 7.48 1.79 7.53
CA VAL A 60 6.54 1.70 6.40
C VAL A 60 7.05 2.57 5.27
N ALA A 61 7.08 2.01 4.07
CA ALA A 61 7.39 2.74 2.84
C ALA A 61 6.37 2.35 1.77
N ASP A 62 5.86 3.34 1.06
CA ASP A 62 4.88 3.18 -0.02
C ASP A 62 5.36 3.94 -1.27
N TYR A 63 5.05 3.41 -2.45
CA TYR A 63 5.44 4.08 -3.67
C TYR A 63 4.50 5.26 -3.97
N SER A 64 5.07 6.45 -4.11
CA SER A 64 4.33 7.61 -4.59
C SER A 64 3.85 7.42 -6.04
N GLN A 65 2.56 7.12 -6.21
CA GLN A 65 1.85 7.07 -7.50
C GLN A 65 2.48 6.09 -8.51
N VAL A 66 2.85 4.88 -8.07
CA VAL A 66 3.56 3.90 -8.91
C VAL A 66 2.81 3.56 -10.20
N GLU A 67 1.48 3.40 -10.15
CA GLU A 67 0.70 3.06 -11.34
C GLU A 67 0.76 4.16 -12.41
N LEU A 68 0.69 5.43 -12.01
CA LEU A 68 0.79 6.55 -12.95
C LEU A 68 2.21 6.72 -13.50
N ARG A 69 3.24 6.41 -12.71
CA ARG A 69 4.62 6.38 -13.19
C ARG A 69 4.85 5.27 -14.22
N ILE A 70 4.28 4.08 -13.99
CA ILE A 70 4.29 3.00 -14.97
C ILE A 70 3.56 3.44 -16.24
N LEU A 71 2.39 4.08 -16.12
CA LEU A 71 1.65 4.61 -17.25
C LEU A 71 2.47 5.63 -18.06
N ALA A 72 3.14 6.58 -17.39
CA ALA A 72 4.03 7.55 -18.04
C ALA A 72 5.09 6.85 -18.90
N ASN A 73 5.74 5.83 -18.33
CA ASN A 73 6.76 5.06 -19.01
C ASN A 73 6.23 4.24 -20.19
N LEU A 74 5.06 3.60 -20.05
CA LEU A 74 4.50 2.73 -21.10
C LEU A 74 3.83 3.51 -22.23
N SER A 75 3.27 4.68 -21.92
CA SER A 75 2.62 5.54 -22.91
C SER A 75 3.60 6.44 -23.67
N GLU A 76 4.80 6.65 -23.11
CA GLU A 76 5.79 7.63 -23.60
C GLU A 76 5.21 9.04 -23.73
N ASP A 77 4.15 9.36 -22.97
CA ASP A 77 3.52 10.67 -23.01
C ASP A 77 4.47 11.73 -22.42
N PRO A 78 4.89 12.74 -23.21
CA PRO A 78 5.91 13.69 -22.79
C PRO A 78 5.41 14.59 -21.65
N GLU A 79 4.12 14.93 -21.62
CA GLU A 79 3.55 15.80 -20.58
C GLU A 79 3.50 15.10 -19.21
N LEU A 80 3.08 13.84 -19.19
CA LEU A 80 3.00 12.99 -18.02
C LEU A 80 4.39 12.61 -17.52
N THR A 81 5.31 12.30 -18.43
CA THR A 81 6.71 12.00 -18.10
C THR A 81 7.40 13.21 -17.48
N ASN A 82 7.27 14.39 -18.11
CA ASN A 82 7.87 15.62 -17.59
C ASN A 82 7.26 16.02 -16.24
N ALA A 83 5.96 15.81 -16.04
CA ALA A 83 5.32 16.08 -14.75
C ALA A 83 5.99 15.28 -13.62
N PHE A 84 6.27 13.99 -13.83
CA PHE A 84 6.96 13.18 -12.83
C PHE A 84 8.43 13.55 -12.64
N LEU A 85 9.14 13.91 -13.71
CA LEU A 85 10.55 14.32 -13.65
C LEU A 85 10.73 15.66 -12.91
N ASN A 86 9.77 16.57 -13.06
CA ASN A 86 9.79 17.89 -12.42
C ASN A 86 9.22 17.89 -11.01
N GLY A 87 8.68 16.76 -10.52
CA GLY A 87 8.02 16.69 -9.21
C GLY A 87 6.70 17.46 -9.15
N GLU A 88 6.02 17.61 -10.29
CA GLU A 88 4.73 18.28 -10.38
C GLU A 88 3.63 17.43 -9.70
N ASP A 89 2.65 18.09 -9.11
CA ASP A 89 1.45 17.42 -8.60
C ASP A 89 0.55 17.00 -9.77
N ILE A 90 0.55 15.70 -10.03
CA ILE A 90 -0.17 15.12 -11.16
C ILE A 90 -1.69 15.28 -11.04
N HIS A 91 -2.25 15.25 -9.83
CA HIS A 91 -3.69 15.39 -9.64
C HIS A 91 -4.14 16.80 -10.01
N ASN A 92 -3.40 17.80 -9.55
CA ASN A 92 -3.64 19.19 -9.90
C ASN A 92 -3.43 19.46 -11.39
N LYS A 93 -2.43 18.84 -12.02
CA LYS A 93 -2.18 18.97 -13.46
C LYS A 93 -3.31 18.37 -14.29
N THR A 94 -3.74 17.15 -13.97
CA THR A 94 -4.87 16.51 -14.66
C THR A 94 -6.17 17.29 -14.47
N ALA A 95 -6.44 17.81 -13.26
CA ALA A 95 -7.62 18.63 -13.01
C ALA A 95 -7.64 19.89 -13.88
N LYS A 96 -6.53 20.64 -13.96
CA LYS A 96 -6.40 21.84 -14.81
C LYS A 96 -6.54 21.58 -16.31
N PHE A 97 -6.24 20.37 -16.76
CA PHE A 97 -6.37 20.00 -18.17
C PHE A 97 -7.83 19.70 -18.54
N LEU A 98 -8.60 19.16 -17.61
CA LEU A 98 -9.98 18.72 -17.85
C LEU A 98 -11.03 19.81 -17.54
N PHE A 99 -10.74 20.73 -16.62
CA PHE A 99 -11.65 21.76 -16.12
C PHE A 99 -11.05 23.16 -16.30
#